data_AF-A0A9N9WPP2-F1
#
_entry.id   AF-A0A9N9WPP2-F1
#
_cell.length_a   1.000
_cell.length_b   1.000
_cell.length_c   1.000
_cell.angle_alpha   90.00
_cell.angle_beta   90.00
_cell.angle_gamma   90.00
#
_symmetry.space_group_name_H-M   'P 1'
#
loop_
_entity.id
_entity.type
_entity.pdbx_description
1 polymer ?
#
loop_
_entity_poly.entity_id
_entity_poly.type
_entity_poly.pdbx_seq_one_letter_code
_entity_poly.pdbx_strand_id
1 'polypeptide(L)'
;MIRKTLLLGTPLSATLSASLISQNSDEKQSLKKSMISKASELPIYTSLISDEKKCEKKSSKLVETIEEGSKIVRTELTKVTDVYDSQKAVIERYYVSFMKDTQHIRNYLQEEDNSLPRVGAIFISSLAGFVLGGVRGGFFRKIFYASITGSGMASVCYPREAKKYVTIAYNFAYGKSPNDSNQKDIPKFPTTFDEVKDQVTILSQKAYDAVFKK
;
A
#
# COMPACT_ATOMS: atom_id res chain seq x y z
N MET A 1 -14.90 -10.99 -51.80
CA MET A 1 -14.12 -9.79 -51.43
C MET A 1 -13.32 -10.13 -50.18
N ILE A 2 -12.01 -10.27 -50.33
CA ILE A 2 -11.07 -10.82 -49.35
C ILE A 2 -10.24 -9.66 -48.80
N ARG A 3 -10.19 -9.49 -47.48
CA ARG A 3 -9.02 -8.91 -46.80
C ARG A 3 -8.74 -9.68 -45.52
N LYS A 4 -7.78 -10.60 -45.61
CA LYS A 4 -6.99 -11.14 -44.50
C LYS A 4 -5.87 -10.15 -44.19
N THR A 5 -5.67 -9.80 -42.93
CA THR A 5 -4.35 -9.44 -42.40
C THR A 5 -4.21 -10.07 -41.02
N LEU A 6 -3.34 -11.08 -40.97
CA LEU A 6 -2.85 -11.81 -39.83
C LEU A 6 -1.33 -11.61 -39.85
N LEU A 7 -0.76 -11.02 -38.79
CA LEU A 7 0.61 -11.21 -38.29
C LEU A 7 0.59 -10.70 -36.83
N LEU A 8 0.55 -11.60 -35.84
CA LEU A 8 1.70 -12.20 -35.12
C LEU A 8 2.42 -11.21 -34.17
N GLY A 9 2.50 -11.55 -32.89
CA GLY A 9 3.57 -11.04 -32.00
C GLY A 9 3.15 -10.78 -30.55
N THR A 10 3.73 -11.53 -29.63
CA THR A 10 3.52 -11.61 -28.17
C THR A 10 3.97 -10.36 -27.36
N PRO A 11 3.53 -10.23 -26.08
CA PRO A 11 3.70 -9.03 -25.27
C PRO A 11 5.14 -8.81 -24.77
N LEU A 12 5.67 -7.60 -24.99
CA LEU A 12 6.94 -7.14 -24.45
C LEU A 12 6.77 -6.72 -22.97
N SER A 13 6.84 -7.70 -22.08
CA SER A 13 7.07 -7.46 -20.65
C SER A 13 8.52 -6.99 -20.46
N ALA A 14 8.72 -5.68 -20.41
CA ALA A 14 10.01 -5.08 -20.04
C ALA A 14 10.19 -5.14 -18.51
N THR A 15 10.59 -6.30 -18.00
CA THR A 15 11.20 -6.40 -16.66
C THR A 15 12.60 -5.82 -16.74
N LEU A 16 12.77 -4.63 -16.16
CA LEU A 16 14.09 -4.06 -15.86
C LEU A 16 14.74 -4.88 -14.74
N SER A 17 15.47 -5.94 -15.12
CA SER A 17 16.35 -6.68 -14.22
C SER A 17 17.76 -6.11 -14.32
N ALA A 18 18.18 -5.41 -13.26
CA ALA A 18 19.55 -4.95 -13.07
C ALA A 18 20.51 -6.15 -12.94
N SER A 19 21.51 -6.23 -13.82
CA SER A 19 22.61 -7.17 -13.73
C SER A 19 23.67 -6.64 -12.76
N LEU A 20 23.85 -7.32 -11.63
CA LEU A 20 25.02 -7.15 -10.77
C LEU A 20 26.12 -8.10 -11.27
N ILE A 21 27.18 -7.50 -11.81
CA ILE A 21 28.45 -8.16 -12.08
C ILE A 21 29.14 -8.33 -10.71
N SER A 22 29.23 -9.56 -10.21
CA SER A 22 30.11 -9.89 -9.09
C SER A 22 31.12 -10.92 -9.56
N GLN A 23 32.39 -10.53 -9.49
CA GLN A 23 33.55 -11.31 -9.89
C GLN A 23 33.66 -12.58 -9.03
N ASN A 24 33.90 -13.71 -9.70
CA ASN A 24 34.34 -14.94 -9.05
C ASN A 24 35.75 -14.73 -8.48
N SER A 25 35.95 -15.18 -7.25
CA SER A 25 37.27 -15.47 -6.69
C SER A 25 37.19 -16.86 -6.09
N ASP A 26 37.97 -17.78 -6.67
CA ASP A 26 38.22 -19.11 -6.15
C ASP A 26 38.95 -19.02 -4.80
N GLU A 27 38.50 -19.76 -3.78
CA GLU A 27 39.41 -20.55 -2.95
C GLU A 27 38.66 -21.61 -2.10
N LYS A 28 39.05 -22.87 -2.27
CA LYS A 28 38.82 -23.94 -1.29
C LYS A 28 39.77 -23.73 -0.12
N GLN A 29 39.29 -23.70 1.12
CA GLN A 29 40.10 -24.04 2.28
C GLN A 29 39.26 -24.63 3.43
N SER A 30 39.94 -25.50 4.17
CA SER A 30 39.45 -26.59 5.01
C SER A 30 39.08 -26.21 6.44
N LEU A 31 38.19 -27.02 7.03
CA LEU A 31 38.15 -27.43 8.45
C LEU A 31 38.50 -26.39 9.53
N LYS A 32 37.47 -25.81 10.16
CA LYS A 32 37.41 -25.63 11.62
C LYS A 32 35.98 -25.86 12.11
N LYS A 33 35.75 -27.03 12.71
CA LYS A 33 34.50 -27.36 13.42
C LYS A 33 34.45 -26.49 14.69
N SER A 34 33.73 -25.37 14.66
CA SER A 34 33.44 -24.59 15.86
C SER A 34 32.53 -25.41 16.76
N MET A 35 32.94 -25.61 18.02
CA MET A 35 32.11 -26.18 19.07
C MET A 35 31.03 -25.15 19.45
N ILE A 36 29.97 -25.11 18.65
CA ILE A 36 28.68 -24.55 19.07
C ILE A 36 27.76 -25.75 19.18
N SER A 37 27.80 -26.41 20.33
CA SER A 37 26.86 -27.48 20.66
C SER A 37 25.46 -26.90 20.60
N LYS A 38 24.63 -27.43 19.70
CA LYS A 38 23.22 -27.05 19.64
C LYS A 38 22.56 -27.47 20.96
N ALA A 39 21.51 -26.75 21.39
CA ALA A 39 20.75 -27.12 22.59
C ALA A 39 20.18 -28.56 22.52
N SER A 40 20.01 -29.11 21.32
CA SER A 40 19.63 -30.50 21.05
C SER A 40 20.74 -31.53 21.27
N GLU A 41 22.01 -31.10 21.37
CA GLU A 41 23.18 -31.94 21.57
C GLU A 41 23.63 -31.97 23.04
N LEU A 42 22.92 -31.30 23.95
CA LEU A 42 23.14 -31.46 25.38
C LEU A 42 22.55 -32.79 25.85
N PRO A 43 23.31 -33.65 26.54
CA PRO A 43 22.86 -34.93 27.07
C PRO A 43 21.97 -34.78 28.32
N ILE A 44 21.04 -33.81 28.31
CA ILE A 44 20.04 -33.64 29.36
C ILE A 44 18.87 -34.61 29.14
N TYR A 45 18.66 -35.11 27.92
CA TYR A 45 17.50 -35.96 27.57
C TYR A 45 17.85 -37.41 27.23
N THR A 46 19.13 -37.80 27.19
CA THR A 46 19.53 -39.17 26.80
C THR A 46 19.46 -40.18 27.93
N SER A 47 19.57 -39.76 29.19
CA SER A 47 19.75 -40.68 30.33
C SER A 47 18.49 -41.00 31.13
N LEU A 48 17.32 -40.49 30.74
CA LEU A 48 16.04 -40.83 31.38
C LEU A 48 15.19 -41.81 30.55
N ILE A 49 15.76 -42.39 29.50
CA ILE A 49 15.12 -43.45 28.72
C ILE A 49 15.50 -44.80 29.34
N SER A 50 15.10 -45.02 30.59
CA SER A 50 14.88 -46.37 31.12
C SER A 50 13.45 -46.40 31.62
N ASP A 51 12.63 -47.11 30.85
CA ASP A 51 11.31 -47.63 31.24
C ASP A 51 10.26 -46.64 31.72
N GLU A 52 9.90 -45.67 30.89
CA GLU A 52 8.53 -45.15 30.89
C GLU A 52 7.94 -45.21 29.49
N LYS A 53 6.83 -45.95 29.38
CA LYS A 53 6.06 -46.20 28.17
C LYS A 53 5.90 -44.91 27.37
N LYS A 54 6.69 -44.77 26.30
CA LYS A 54 6.38 -43.83 25.23
C LYS A 54 5.06 -44.30 24.64
N CYS A 55 3.95 -43.73 25.11
CA CYS A 55 2.73 -43.70 24.32
C CYS A 55 3.10 -43.01 23.01
N GLU A 56 3.44 -43.78 21.99
CA GLU A 56 3.22 -43.38 20.61
C GLU A 56 1.72 -43.11 20.49
N LYS A 57 1.31 -41.88 20.82
CA LYS A 57 0.09 -41.34 20.23
C LYS A 57 0.39 -41.32 18.75
N LYS A 58 -0.07 -42.34 18.02
CA LYS A 58 -0.13 -42.31 16.56
C LYS A 58 -0.83 -41.00 16.24
N SER A 59 -0.08 -40.00 15.81
CA SER A 59 -0.62 -38.75 15.30
C SER A 59 -1.55 -39.18 14.18
N SER A 60 -2.85 -39.01 14.40
CA SER A 60 -3.80 -39.22 13.31
C SER A 60 -3.36 -38.31 12.16
N LYS A 61 -3.47 -38.79 10.91
CA LYS A 61 -3.08 -38.03 9.70
C LYS A 61 -3.61 -36.57 9.70
N LEU A 62 -4.75 -36.35 10.35
CA LEU A 62 -5.36 -35.03 10.56
C LEU A 62 -4.52 -34.08 11.44
N VAL A 63 -3.92 -34.58 12.52
CA VAL A 63 -3.07 -33.77 13.42
C VAL A 63 -1.78 -33.36 12.70
N GLU A 64 -1.16 -34.26 11.94
CA GLU A 64 0.02 -33.95 11.11
C GLU A 64 -0.29 -32.88 10.05
N THR A 65 -1.45 -32.97 9.40
CA THR A 65 -1.87 -31.99 8.39
C THR A 65 -2.05 -30.58 8.97
N ILE A 66 -2.59 -30.49 10.20
CA ILE A 66 -2.80 -29.21 10.89
C ILE A 66 -1.46 -28.63 11.40
N GLU A 67 -0.58 -29.48 11.91
CA GLU A 67 0.76 -29.09 12.35
C GLU A 67 1.59 -28.55 11.19
N GLU A 68 1.57 -29.22 10.04
CA GLU A 68 2.23 -28.76 8.81
C GLU A 68 1.69 -27.40 8.34
N GLY A 69 0.37 -27.21 8.33
CA GLY A 69 -0.25 -25.92 8.00
C GLY A 69 0.20 -24.79 8.92
N SER A 70 0.21 -25.03 10.24
CA SER A 70 0.67 -24.04 11.22
C SER A 70 2.17 -23.73 11.09
N LYS A 71 2.97 -24.74 10.73
CA LYS A 71 4.40 -24.61 10.53
C LYS A 71 4.72 -23.77 9.31
N ILE A 72 4.01 -23.99 8.20
CA ILE A 72 4.16 -23.20 6.97
C ILE A 72 3.88 -21.73 7.28
N VAL A 73 2.73 -21.41 7.88
CA VAL A 73 2.35 -20.03 8.22
C VAL A 73 3.41 -19.38 9.11
N ARG A 74 3.89 -20.07 10.14
CA ARG A 74 4.91 -19.54 11.04
C ARG A 74 6.23 -19.29 10.30
N THR A 75 6.69 -20.24 9.49
CA THR A 75 7.95 -20.07 8.75
C THR A 75 7.87 -18.97 7.70
N GLU A 76 6.75 -18.82 7.00
CA GLU A 76 6.57 -17.76 6.01
C GLU A 76 6.48 -16.38 6.68
N LEU A 77 5.78 -16.27 7.82
CA LEU A 77 5.77 -15.04 8.60
C LEU A 77 7.16 -14.67 9.10
N THR A 78 7.92 -15.61 9.66
CA THR A 78 9.30 -15.35 10.13
C THR A 78 10.20 -14.90 8.98
N LYS A 79 10.12 -15.53 7.79
CA LYS A 79 10.88 -15.09 6.62
C LYS A 79 10.55 -13.64 6.22
N VAL A 80 9.26 -13.30 6.21
CA VAL A 80 8.82 -11.93 5.85
C VAL A 80 9.32 -10.91 6.89
N THR A 81 9.24 -11.24 8.19
CA THR A 81 9.75 -10.34 9.24
C THR A 81 11.27 -10.17 9.14
N ASP A 82 12.01 -11.25 8.87
CA ASP A 82 13.48 -11.19 8.75
C ASP A 82 13.91 -10.33 7.53
N VAL A 83 13.20 -10.45 6.42
CA VAL A 83 13.42 -9.60 5.22
C VAL A 83 13.04 -8.15 5.50
N TYR A 84 11.98 -7.91 6.27
CA TYR A 84 11.60 -6.56 6.65
C TYR A 84 12.63 -5.92 7.59
N ASP A 85 13.06 -6.63 8.62
CA ASP A 85 14.03 -6.14 9.60
C ASP A 85 15.39 -5.85 8.95
N SER A 86 15.82 -6.69 8.00
CA SER A 86 17.05 -6.45 7.22
C SER A 86 16.96 -5.25 6.28
N GLN A 87 15.77 -4.85 5.83
CA GLN A 87 15.57 -3.70 4.93
C GLN A 87 14.98 -2.45 5.62
N LYS A 88 14.68 -2.52 6.92
CA LYS A 88 14.05 -1.43 7.68
C LYS A 88 14.85 -0.13 7.59
N ALA A 89 16.17 -0.19 7.72
CA ALA A 89 17.04 0.98 7.65
C ALA A 89 17.02 1.65 6.26
N VAL A 90 16.84 0.87 5.19
CA VAL A 90 16.74 1.38 3.82
C VAL A 90 15.40 2.08 3.63
N ILE A 91 14.31 1.44 4.05
CA ILE A 91 12.95 2.00 3.99
C ILE A 91 12.88 3.31 4.79
N GLU A 92 13.46 3.34 6.00
CA GLU A 92 13.48 4.53 6.84
C GLU A 92 14.24 5.70 6.19
N ARG A 93 15.39 5.42 5.56
CA ARG A 93 16.13 6.46 4.82
C ARG A 93 15.32 7.00 3.65
N TYR A 94 14.72 6.12 2.83
CA TYR A 94 13.87 6.57 1.73
C TYR A 94 12.65 7.33 2.22
N TYR A 95 12.05 6.93 3.34
CA TYR A 95 10.92 7.62 3.94
C TYR A 95 11.30 9.05 4.34
N VAL A 96 12.41 9.23 5.05
CA VAL A 96 12.90 10.55 5.46
C VAL A 96 13.25 11.41 4.25
N SER A 97 13.92 10.86 3.24
CA SER A 97 14.24 11.59 2.00
C SER A 97 12.97 11.99 1.25
N PHE A 98 12.03 11.05 1.09
CA PHE A 98 10.77 11.31 0.40
C PHE A 98 9.94 12.40 1.09
N MET A 99 9.92 12.43 2.44
CA MET A 99 9.26 13.50 3.18
C MET A 99 9.90 14.87 2.90
N LYS A 100 11.23 14.94 2.87
CA LYS A 100 11.96 16.18 2.55
C LYS A 100 11.70 16.63 1.11
N ASP A 101 11.81 15.71 0.15
CA ASP A 101 11.58 15.98 -1.27
C ASP A 101 10.14 16.41 -1.51
N THR A 102 9.17 15.76 -0.87
CA THR A 102 7.75 16.12 -0.97
C THR A 102 7.49 17.52 -0.41
N GLN A 103 8.12 17.89 0.71
CA GLN A 103 7.99 19.24 1.27
C GLN A 103 8.57 20.29 0.32
N HIS A 104 9.73 20.03 -0.28
CA HIS A 104 10.35 20.93 -1.25
C HIS A 104 9.49 21.10 -2.50
N ILE A 105 9.02 20.00 -3.09
CA ILE A 105 8.13 19.99 -4.26
C ILE A 105 6.83 20.72 -3.95
N ARG A 106 6.24 20.48 -2.76
CA ARG A 106 5.02 21.17 -2.33
C ARG A 106 5.21 22.69 -2.30
N ASN A 107 6.29 23.16 -1.69
CA ASN A 107 6.58 24.58 -1.61
C ASN A 107 6.80 25.18 -3.01
N TYR A 108 7.55 24.48 -3.87
CA TYR A 108 7.79 24.88 -5.25
C TYR A 108 6.50 24.99 -6.09
N LEU A 109 5.59 24.01 -5.97
CA LEU A 109 4.30 24.05 -6.66
C LEU A 109 3.37 25.14 -6.12
N GLN A 110 3.49 25.51 -4.85
CA GLN A 110 2.63 26.52 -4.22
C GLN A 110 3.14 27.96 -4.40
N GLU A 111 4.33 28.14 -4.97
CA GLU A 111 4.89 29.45 -5.30
C GLU A 111 4.16 30.09 -6.50
N GLU A 112 3.74 31.36 -6.39
CA GLU A 112 2.78 31.99 -7.32
C GLU A 112 3.32 32.13 -8.76
N ASP A 113 4.64 32.23 -8.92
CA ASP A 113 5.27 32.44 -10.22
C ASP A 113 5.32 31.17 -11.10
N ASN A 114 5.08 29.98 -10.52
CA ASN A 114 5.27 28.69 -11.18
C ASN A 114 3.95 28.09 -11.68
N SER A 115 3.17 28.82 -12.48
CA SER A 115 1.86 28.34 -12.98
C SER A 115 1.94 27.11 -13.90
N LEU A 116 3.00 26.98 -14.70
CA LEU A 116 3.20 25.88 -15.64
C LEU A 116 3.34 24.50 -14.95
N PRO A 117 4.23 24.30 -13.97
CA PRO A 117 4.34 23.01 -13.28
C PRO A 117 3.08 22.65 -12.47
N ARG A 118 2.29 23.63 -12.00
CA ARG A 118 1.01 23.38 -11.33
C ARG A 118 0.01 22.66 -12.22
N VAL A 119 -0.21 23.20 -13.43
CA VAL A 119 -1.13 22.61 -14.40
C VAL A 119 -0.59 21.28 -14.93
N GLY A 120 0.72 21.19 -15.13
CA GLY A 120 1.39 19.95 -15.52
C GLY A 120 1.16 18.82 -14.51
N ALA A 121 1.32 19.10 -13.22
CA ALA A 121 1.10 18.11 -12.16
C ALA A 121 -0.36 17.60 -12.13
N ILE A 122 -1.34 18.49 -12.27
CA ILE A 122 -2.76 18.13 -12.35
C ILE A 122 -3.01 17.24 -13.57
N PHE A 123 -2.48 17.61 -14.73
CA PHE A 123 -2.66 16.85 -15.96
C PHE A 123 -2.04 15.44 -15.87
N ILE A 124 -0.81 15.32 -15.37
CA ILE A 124 -0.12 14.03 -15.22
C ILE A 124 -0.87 13.15 -14.21
N SER A 125 -1.36 13.71 -13.11
CA SER A 125 -2.13 12.94 -12.11
C SER A 125 -3.48 12.46 -12.65
N SER A 126 -4.15 13.28 -13.46
CA SER A 126 -5.40 12.92 -14.12
C SER A 126 -5.17 11.84 -15.17
N LEU A 127 -4.11 11.97 -15.98
CA LEU A 127 -3.74 10.98 -16.99
C LEU A 127 -3.34 9.64 -16.34
N ALA A 128 -2.59 9.67 -15.25
CA ALA A 128 -2.29 8.48 -14.47
C ALA A 128 -3.56 7.79 -13.96
N GLY A 129 -4.52 8.55 -13.41
CA GLY A 129 -5.84 8.02 -13.03
C GLY A 129 -6.61 7.44 -14.21
N PHE A 130 -6.56 8.08 -15.36
CA PHE A 130 -7.22 7.62 -16.58
C PHE A 130 -6.66 6.29 -17.09
N VAL A 131 -5.33 6.14 -17.09
CA VAL A 131 -4.65 4.90 -17.50
C VAL A 131 -4.95 3.77 -16.52
N LEU A 132 -4.85 4.02 -15.21
CA LEU A 132 -5.15 3.02 -14.19
C LEU A 132 -6.62 2.59 -14.19
N GLY A 133 -7.55 3.53 -14.43
CA GLY A 133 -8.96 3.23 -14.62
C GLY A 133 -9.26 2.40 -15.88
N GLY A 134 -8.32 2.35 -16.83
CA GLY A 134 -8.44 1.66 -18.11
C GLY A 134 -8.00 0.20 -18.12
N VAL A 135 -7.25 -0.28 -17.12
CA VAL A 135 -6.66 -1.64 -17.11
C VAL A 135 -7.71 -2.76 -17.16
N ARG A 136 -8.95 -2.51 -16.72
CA ARG A 136 -10.06 -3.47 -16.81
C ARG A 136 -11.44 -2.80 -16.94
N GLY A 137 -11.50 -1.50 -17.20
CA GLY A 137 -12.70 -0.66 -17.06
C GLY A 137 -13.23 -0.05 -18.36
N GLY A 138 -14.54 0.22 -18.39
CA GLY A 138 -15.19 1.03 -19.44
C GLY A 138 -14.91 2.53 -19.31
N PHE A 139 -15.40 3.33 -20.26
CA PHE A 139 -15.13 4.77 -20.36
C PHE A 139 -15.49 5.57 -19.09
N PHE A 140 -16.62 5.25 -18.44
CA PHE A 140 -17.05 5.91 -17.20
C PHE A 140 -16.05 5.74 -16.06
N ARG A 141 -15.45 4.55 -15.90
CA ARG A 141 -14.44 4.30 -14.85
C ARG A 141 -13.19 5.13 -15.10
N LYS A 142 -12.78 5.29 -16.36
CA LYS A 142 -11.61 6.11 -16.72
C LYS A 142 -11.82 7.57 -16.32
N ILE A 143 -12.97 8.15 -16.62
CA ILE A 143 -13.29 9.54 -16.25
C ILE A 143 -13.38 9.69 -14.74
N PHE A 144 -14.04 8.76 -14.04
CA PHE A 144 -14.19 8.82 -12.58
C PHE A 144 -12.85 8.74 -11.85
N TYR A 145 -11.95 7.86 -12.29
CA TYR A 145 -10.61 7.79 -11.70
C TYR A 145 -9.78 9.03 -12.01
N ALA A 146 -9.84 9.53 -13.25
CA ALA A 146 -9.15 10.75 -13.64
C ALA A 146 -9.65 11.98 -12.86
N SER A 147 -10.96 12.10 -12.62
CA SER A 147 -11.53 13.22 -11.88
C SER A 147 -11.14 13.19 -10.41
N ILE A 148 -11.15 12.02 -9.77
CA ILE A 148 -10.70 11.89 -8.37
C ILE A 148 -9.23 12.25 -8.24
N THR A 149 -8.36 11.69 -9.10
CA THR A 149 -6.92 11.94 -8.99
C THR A 149 -6.57 13.37 -9.36
N GLY A 150 -7.20 13.92 -10.41
CA GLY A 150 -7.02 15.31 -10.83
C GLY A 150 -7.52 16.31 -9.77
N SER A 151 -8.71 16.07 -9.20
CA SER A 151 -9.26 16.93 -8.13
C SER A 151 -8.42 16.85 -6.85
N GLY A 152 -7.95 15.65 -6.49
CA GLY A 152 -7.03 15.46 -5.37
C GLY A 152 -5.74 16.25 -5.55
N MET A 153 -5.14 16.20 -6.74
CA MET A 153 -3.92 16.96 -7.03
C MET A 153 -4.18 18.47 -7.08
N ALA A 154 -5.31 18.91 -7.64
CA ALA A 154 -5.69 20.31 -7.68
C ALA A 154 -5.84 20.90 -6.26
N SER A 155 -6.39 20.14 -5.31
CA SER A 155 -6.49 20.54 -3.90
C SER A 155 -5.13 20.77 -3.24
N VAL A 156 -4.14 19.91 -3.55
CA VAL A 156 -2.77 20.05 -3.03
C VAL A 156 -2.05 21.25 -3.63
N CYS A 157 -2.29 21.51 -4.91
CA CYS A 157 -1.65 22.58 -5.66
C CYS A 157 -2.26 23.97 -5.38
N TYR A 158 -3.57 24.06 -5.13
CA TYR A 158 -4.32 25.30 -4.89
C TYR A 158 -5.11 25.28 -3.57
N PRO A 159 -4.46 25.17 -2.40
CA PRO A 159 -5.16 24.98 -1.13
C PRO A 159 -5.97 26.22 -0.68
N ARG A 160 -5.54 27.43 -1.04
CA ARG A 160 -6.23 28.68 -0.69
C ARG A 160 -7.53 28.84 -1.48
N GLU A 161 -7.48 28.56 -2.77
CA GLU A 161 -8.64 28.63 -3.66
C GLU A 161 -9.63 27.51 -3.36
N ALA A 162 -9.14 26.28 -3.16
CA ALA A 162 -9.98 25.14 -2.82
C ALA A 162 -10.85 25.42 -1.58
N LYS A 163 -10.29 26.02 -0.52
CA LYS A 163 -11.05 26.41 0.67
C LYS A 163 -12.17 27.41 0.36
N LYS A 164 -11.90 28.42 -0.48
CA LYS A 164 -12.91 29.42 -0.88
C LYS A 164 -14.04 28.76 -1.67
N TYR A 165 -13.71 27.98 -2.70
CA TYR A 165 -14.71 27.31 -3.54
C TYR A 165 -15.54 26.29 -2.76
N VAL A 166 -14.92 25.51 -1.87
CA VAL A 166 -15.66 24.57 -1.01
C VAL A 166 -16.58 25.32 -0.05
N THR A 167 -16.15 26.46 0.51
CA THR A 167 -16.98 27.26 1.41
C THR A 167 -18.19 27.84 0.66
N ILE A 168 -17.98 28.35 -0.55
CA ILE A 168 -19.07 28.88 -1.39
C ILE A 168 -20.05 27.75 -1.74
N ALA A 169 -19.54 26.60 -2.21
CA ALA A 169 -20.36 25.45 -2.55
C ALA A 169 -21.15 24.91 -1.34
N TYR A 170 -20.52 24.88 -0.16
CA TYR A 170 -21.16 24.49 1.08
C TYR A 170 -22.30 25.45 1.44
N ASN A 171 -22.05 26.77 1.46
CA ASN A 171 -23.10 27.75 1.76
C ASN A 171 -24.23 27.71 0.72
N PHE A 172 -23.92 27.48 -0.54
CA PHE A 172 -24.91 27.32 -1.61
C PHE A 172 -25.78 26.08 -1.40
N ALA A 173 -25.20 24.92 -1.05
CA ALA A 173 -25.95 23.70 -0.75
C ALA A 173 -26.89 23.85 0.45
N TYR A 174 -26.55 24.74 1.39
CA TYR A 174 -27.40 25.13 2.53
C TYR A 174 -28.35 26.29 2.22
N GLY A 175 -28.39 26.79 0.98
CA GLY A 175 -29.33 27.83 0.52
C GLY A 175 -29.05 29.23 1.08
N LYS A 176 -27.81 29.53 1.50
CA LYS A 176 -27.45 30.86 2.03
C LYS A 176 -26.95 31.80 0.94
N SER A 177 -27.47 33.03 0.94
CA SER A 177 -27.06 34.09 0.04
C SER A 177 -25.70 34.67 0.41
N PRO A 178 -24.91 35.19 -0.56
CA PRO A 178 -23.54 35.67 -0.33
C PRO A 178 -23.43 36.92 0.55
N ASN A 179 -24.55 37.54 0.97
CA ASN A 179 -24.59 38.79 1.76
C ASN A 179 -24.97 38.60 3.24
N ASP A 180 -25.24 37.38 3.70
CA ASP A 180 -25.60 37.14 5.10
C ASP A 180 -24.35 37.00 5.99
N SER A 181 -24.31 37.74 7.11
CA SER A 181 -23.25 37.76 8.14
C SER A 181 -23.04 36.44 8.88
N ASN A 182 -23.79 35.39 8.54
CA ASN A 182 -23.75 34.06 9.15
C ASN A 182 -23.16 33.03 8.18
N GLN A 183 -22.01 33.33 7.56
CA GLN A 183 -21.27 32.38 6.74
C GLN A 183 -20.77 31.24 7.64
N LYS A 184 -21.22 30.00 7.38
CA LYS A 184 -20.74 28.84 8.14
C LYS A 184 -19.39 28.44 7.57
N ASP A 185 -18.37 28.41 8.42
CA ASP A 185 -17.11 27.81 8.08
C ASP A 185 -17.31 26.31 7.82
N ILE A 186 -16.55 25.79 6.84
CA ILE A 186 -16.57 24.36 6.52
C ILE A 186 -16.25 23.59 7.82
N PRO A 187 -17.02 22.54 8.18
CA PRO A 187 -16.66 21.70 9.32
C PRO A 187 -15.23 21.17 9.13
N LYS A 188 -14.43 21.17 10.20
CA LYS A 188 -13.05 20.69 10.14
C LYS A 188 -13.04 19.27 9.59
N PHE A 189 -12.32 19.06 8.49
CA PHE A 189 -12.13 17.72 7.96
C PHE A 189 -11.45 16.84 9.02
N PRO A 190 -11.87 15.58 9.19
CA PRO A 190 -11.24 14.68 10.13
C PRO A 190 -9.76 14.56 9.79
N THR A 191 -8.90 14.84 10.76
CA THR A 191 -7.45 14.80 10.56
C THR A 191 -6.89 13.39 10.82
N THR A 192 -7.70 12.51 11.41
CA THR A 192 -7.30 11.18 11.85
C THR A 192 -8.01 10.09 11.05
N PHE A 193 -7.30 9.01 10.73
CA PHE A 193 -7.88 7.88 10.00
C PHE A 193 -8.98 7.15 10.79
N ASP A 194 -8.89 7.14 12.12
CA ASP A 194 -9.90 6.51 12.96
C ASP A 194 -11.23 7.26 12.89
N GLU A 195 -11.20 8.60 12.90
CA GLU A 195 -12.40 9.43 12.69
C GLU A 195 -13.03 9.19 11.32
N VAL A 196 -12.22 8.98 10.27
CA VAL A 196 -12.73 8.65 8.93
C VAL A 196 -13.39 7.28 8.92
N LYS A 197 -12.77 6.27 9.54
CA LYS A 197 -13.37 4.94 9.67
C LYS A 197 -14.68 4.99 10.44
N ASP A 198 -14.72 5.76 11.53
CA ASP A 198 -15.92 5.95 12.33
C ASP A 198 -17.03 6.64 11.52
N GLN A 199 -16.70 7.68 10.77
CA GLN A 199 -17.68 8.32 9.88
C GLN A 199 -18.21 7.37 8.81
N VAL A 200 -17.34 6.57 8.19
CA VAL A 200 -17.75 5.60 7.16
C VAL A 200 -18.59 4.48 7.77
N THR A 201 -18.22 3.95 8.93
CA THR A 201 -18.98 2.90 9.60
C THR A 201 -20.35 3.41 10.03
N ILE A 202 -20.44 4.59 10.66
CA ILE A 202 -21.70 5.25 11.03
C ILE A 202 -22.59 5.48 9.80
N LEU A 203 -22.02 6.00 8.71
CA LEU A 203 -22.77 6.22 7.47
C LEU A 203 -23.26 4.90 6.86
N SER A 204 -22.42 3.86 6.86
CA SER A 204 -22.77 2.55 6.33
C SER A 204 -23.88 1.88 7.15
N GLN A 205 -23.82 1.99 8.49
CA GLN A 205 -24.84 1.49 9.40
C GLN A 205 -26.14 2.26 9.23
N LYS A 206 -26.07 3.60 9.13
CA LYS A 206 -27.26 4.44 8.91
C LYS A 206 -27.94 4.13 7.58
N ALA A 207 -27.16 3.91 6.52
CA ALA A 207 -27.68 3.50 5.21
C ALA A 207 -28.27 2.08 5.26
N TYR A 208 -27.60 1.15 5.94
CA TYR A 208 -28.10 -0.20 6.14
C TYR A 208 -29.43 -0.18 6.91
N ASP A 209 -29.49 0.54 8.02
CA ASP A 209 -30.70 0.65 8.84
C ASP A 209 -31.85 1.30 8.03
N ALA A 210 -31.57 2.34 7.24
CA ALA A 210 -32.59 2.98 6.39
C ALA A 210 -33.17 2.05 5.30
N VAL A 211 -32.39 1.07 4.82
CA VAL A 211 -32.82 0.16 3.75
C VAL A 211 -33.40 -1.14 4.28
N PHE A 212 -32.81 -1.70 5.33
CA PHE A 212 -33.08 -3.08 5.79
C PHE A 212 -33.79 -3.15 7.13
N LYS A 213 -33.79 -2.07 7.92
CA LYS A 213 -34.38 -2.03 9.25
C LYS A 213 -35.65 -1.18 9.18
N LYS A 214 -36.70 -1.80 8.65
CA LYS A 214 -38.06 -1.28 8.67
C LYS A 214 -38.84 -1.95 9.80
#